data_AF-A0A943D116-F1
#
_entry.id   AF-A0A943D116-F1
#
_cell.length_a   1.000
_cell.length_b   1.000
_cell.length_c   1.000
_cell.angle_alpha   90.00
_cell.angle_beta   90.00
_cell.angle_gamma   90.00
#
_symmetry.space_group_name_H-M   'P 1'
#
loop_
_entity.id
_entity.type
_entity.pdbx_description
1 polymer ?
#
loop_
_entity_poly.entity_id
_entity_poly.type
_entity_poly.pdbx_seq_one_letter_code
_entity_poly.pdbx_strand_id
1 'polypeptide(L)'
;MYYDTVECPYCGHENDMSDGCVDLPEDNKFDHECENCGEEFEVEVEFEPNYSSNKIVYDTCECCGKKTRDFIKKKGRVHPFPKDIKESLLCYDCWKEVLYKEICNS
;
A
#
# COMPACT_ATOMS: atom_id res chain seq x y z
N MET A 1 11.77 15.97 -6.70
CA MET A 1 10.94 15.97 -5.48
C MET A 1 10.03 17.15 -5.68
N TYR A 2 8.77 16.91 -6.02
CA TYR A 2 7.79 17.98 -6.07
C TYR A 2 7.46 18.27 -4.61
N TYR A 3 7.72 19.49 -4.16
CA TYR A 3 7.32 19.92 -2.83
C TYR A 3 5.87 20.35 -2.98
N ASP A 4 4.96 19.58 -2.37
CA ASP A 4 3.56 19.96 -2.30
C ASP A 4 3.51 21.17 -1.36
N THR A 5 3.23 22.35 -1.91
CA THR A 5 3.14 23.61 -1.17
C THR A 5 1.91 24.36 -1.58
N VAL A 6 1.38 25.18 -0.67
CA VAL A 6 0.27 26.09 -0.95
C VAL A 6 0.63 27.51 -0.54
N GLU A 7 0.34 28.47 -1.41
CA GLU A 7 0.57 29.88 -1.13
C GLU A 7 -0.49 30.40 -0.14
N CYS A 8 -0.04 30.97 0.97
CA CYS A 8 -0.91 31.62 1.94
C CYS A 8 -1.60 32.84 1.31
N PRO A 9 -2.94 32.92 1.35
CA PRO A 9 -3.68 34.01 0.70
C PRO A 9 -3.48 35.38 1.38
N TYR A 10 -2.94 35.40 2.60
CA TYR A 10 -2.74 36.63 3.38
C TYR A 10 -1.36 37.25 3.20
N CYS A 11 -0.29 36.44 3.11
CA CYS A 11 1.08 36.93 3.08
C CYS A 11 1.94 36.41 1.93
N GLY A 12 1.40 35.52 1.08
CA GLY A 12 2.11 34.96 -0.08
C GLY A 12 3.21 33.95 0.28
N HIS A 13 3.27 33.49 1.53
CA HIS A 13 4.23 32.47 1.95
C HIS A 13 3.81 31.09 1.45
N GLU A 14 4.75 30.31 0.91
CA GLU A 14 4.53 28.91 0.53
C GLU A 14 4.62 28.01 1.76
N ASN A 15 3.51 27.42 2.18
CA ASN A 15 3.44 26.50 3.33
C ASN A 15 3.69 25.06 2.87
N ASP A 16 4.36 24.26 3.70
CA ASP A 16 4.60 22.84 3.43
C ASP A 16 3.32 22.02 3.56
N MET A 17 2.99 21.22 2.54
CA MET A 17 1.83 20.34 2.49
C MET A 17 2.23 18.85 2.47
N SER A 18 3.46 18.51 2.86
CA SER A 18 3.98 17.13 2.85
C SER A 18 3.08 16.14 3.59
N ASP A 19 2.35 16.60 4.62
CA ASP A 19 1.39 15.80 5.40
C ASP A 19 -0.09 16.11 5.08
N GLY A 20 -0.38 16.95 4.08
CA GLY A 20 -1.73 17.44 3.76
C GLY A 20 -2.71 16.38 3.25
N CYS A 21 -2.24 15.16 2.98
CA CYS A 21 -3.06 14.01 2.61
C CYS A 21 -3.33 13.02 3.77
N VAL A 22 -2.76 13.26 4.96
CA VAL A 22 -2.94 12.38 6.13
C VAL A 22 -4.25 12.73 6.84
N ASP A 23 -5.08 11.74 7.13
CA ASP A 23 -6.37 11.89 7.83
C ASP A 23 -7.35 12.90 7.17
N LEU A 24 -7.26 13.03 5.83
CA LEU A 24 -8.09 13.95 5.04
C LEU A 24 -9.60 13.64 5.18
N PRO A 25 -10.45 14.64 5.49
CA PRO A 25 -11.91 14.47 5.56
C PRO A 25 -12.57 14.07 4.23
N GLU A 26 -13.83 13.61 4.28
CA GLU A 26 -14.57 13.14 3.08
C GLU A 26 -14.80 14.22 2.02
N ASP A 27 -14.79 15.50 2.41
CA ASP A 27 -14.93 16.65 1.52
C ASP A 27 -13.58 17.22 1.04
N ASN A 28 -12.47 16.56 1.38
CA ASN A 28 -11.10 16.92 1.01
C ASN A 28 -10.66 18.32 1.44
N LYS A 29 -11.27 18.88 2.48
CA LYS A 29 -10.97 20.22 3.01
C LYS A 29 -10.43 20.16 4.43
N PHE A 30 -9.49 21.02 4.75
CA PHE A 30 -8.98 21.20 6.12
C PHE A 30 -8.49 22.62 6.38
N ASP A 31 -8.53 23.04 7.63
CA ASP A 31 -7.97 24.32 8.08
C ASP A 31 -6.46 24.19 8.28
N HIS A 32 -5.70 25.17 7.80
CA HIS A 32 -4.24 25.24 7.88
C HIS A 32 -3.79 26.58 8.46
N GLU A 33 -2.90 26.57 9.44
CA GLU A 33 -2.29 27.80 10.00
C GLU A 33 -1.02 28.14 9.23
N CYS A 34 -0.90 29.38 8.74
CA CYS A 34 0.29 29.79 8.01
C CYS A 34 1.54 29.86 8.90
N GLU A 35 2.60 29.16 8.52
CA GLU A 35 3.87 29.11 9.27
C GLU A 35 4.56 30.49 9.42
N ASN A 36 4.25 31.44 8.54
CA ASN A 36 4.85 32.77 8.53
C ASN A 36 4.01 33.84 9.23
N CYS A 37 2.69 33.89 8.95
CA CYS A 37 1.83 34.96 9.49
C CYS A 37 0.84 34.51 10.56
N GLY A 38 0.69 33.20 10.81
CA GLY A 38 -0.21 32.63 11.82
C GLY A 38 -1.70 32.76 11.50
N GLU A 39 -2.06 33.26 10.33
CA GLU A 39 -3.46 33.30 9.88
C GLU A 39 -3.89 31.91 9.39
N GLU A 40 -5.11 31.51 9.74
CA GLU A 40 -5.71 30.24 9.32
C GLU A 40 -6.39 30.41 7.95
N PHE A 41 -6.24 29.42 7.07
CA PHE A 41 -6.92 29.35 5.78
C PHE A 41 -7.32 27.91 5.44
N GLU A 42 -8.37 27.75 4.63
CA GLU A 42 -8.83 26.44 4.16
C GLU A 42 -7.98 25.97 2.97
N VAL A 43 -7.56 24.71 3.00
CA VAL A 43 -6.92 24.00 1.90
C VAL A 43 -7.89 22.96 1.35
N GLU A 44 -7.98 22.87 0.02
CA GLU A 44 -8.77 21.86 -0.71
C GLU A 44 -7.84 20.98 -1.54
N VAL A 45 -8.00 19.66 -1.43
CA VAL A 45 -7.17 18.67 -2.14
C VAL A 45 -7.97 18.02 -3.27
N GLU A 46 -7.45 18.10 -4.50
CA GLU A 46 -8.04 17.43 -5.67
C GLU A 46 -7.24 16.19 -6.08
N PHE A 47 -7.95 15.12 -6.44
CA PHE A 47 -7.35 13.87 -6.89
C PHE A 47 -7.73 13.56 -8.34
N GLU A 48 -6.74 13.34 -9.20
CA GLU A 48 -6.96 12.85 -10.56
C GLU A 48 -6.79 11.32 -10.63
N PRO A 49 -7.76 10.58 -11.18
CA PRO A 49 -7.63 9.14 -11.31
C PRO A 49 -6.54 8.79 -12.33
N ASN A 50 -5.55 8.00 -11.91
CA ASN A 50 -4.61 7.37 -12.83
C ASN A 50 -5.02 5.93 -13.14
N TYR A 51 -5.28 5.64 -14.41
CA TYR A 51 -5.59 4.29 -14.87
C TYR A 51 -4.33 3.64 -15.46
N SER A 52 -3.95 2.49 -14.90
CA SER A 52 -2.91 1.63 -15.45
C SER A 52 -3.44 0.22 -15.67
N SER A 53 -2.79 -0.54 -16.56
CA SER A 53 -3.14 -1.94 -16.80
C SER A 53 -1.91 -2.82 -16.66
N ASN A 54 -2.09 -4.03 -16.14
CA ASN A 54 -1.04 -5.01 -15.97
C ASN A 54 -1.55 -6.38 -16.43
N LYS A 55 -0.65 -7.22 -16.95
CA LYS A 55 -0.99 -8.58 -17.35
C LYS A 55 -1.41 -9.39 -16.11
N ILE A 56 -2.51 -10.12 -16.21
CA ILE A 56 -2.84 -11.16 -15.22
C ILE A 56 -1.87 -12.33 -15.44
N VAL A 57 -0.96 -12.54 -14.49
CA VAL A 57 -0.04 -13.68 -14.48
C VAL A 57 -0.64 -14.79 -13.65
N TYR A 58 -0.79 -15.96 -14.25
CA TYR A 58 -1.17 -17.19 -13.57
C TYR A 58 0.05 -18.09 -13.48
N ASP A 59 0.19 -18.77 -12.36
CA ASP A 59 1.22 -19.77 -12.13
C ASP A 59 0.60 -21.04 -11.55
N THR A 60 1.36 -22.13 -11.58
CA THR A 60 0.89 -23.46 -11.17
C THR A 60 1.47 -23.81 -9.81
N CYS A 61 0.61 -24.12 -8.85
CA CYS A 61 1.06 -24.63 -7.54
C CYS A 61 1.88 -25.91 -7.74
N GLU A 62 3.12 -25.93 -7.24
CA GLU A 62 4.02 -27.09 -7.38
C GLU A 62 3.54 -28.29 -6.53
N CYS A 63 2.71 -28.05 -5.50
CA CYS A 63 2.17 -29.08 -4.62
C CYS A 63 0.90 -29.76 -5.18
N CYS A 64 -0.07 -28.99 -5.67
CA CYS A 64 -1.37 -29.54 -6.09
C CYS A 64 -1.72 -29.33 -7.58
N GLY A 65 -0.86 -28.67 -8.35
CA GLY A 65 -1.07 -28.41 -9.78
C GLY A 65 -2.16 -27.37 -10.10
N LYS A 66 -2.79 -26.75 -9.09
CA LYS A 66 -3.81 -25.72 -9.30
C LYS A 66 -3.18 -24.47 -9.91
N LYS A 67 -3.74 -24.02 -11.04
CA LYS A 67 -3.37 -22.76 -11.69
C LYS A 67 -4.06 -21.59 -10.96
N THR A 68 -3.29 -20.65 -10.43
CA THR A 68 -3.79 -19.52 -9.65
C THR A 68 -3.05 -18.23 -9.98
N ARG A 69 -3.73 -17.09 -9.78
CA ARG A 69 -3.12 -15.75 -9.84
C ARG A 69 -2.52 -15.31 -8.50
N ASP A 70 -2.75 -16.08 -7.45
CA ASP A 70 -2.29 -15.80 -6.09
C ASP A 70 -0.94 -16.49 -5.82
N PHE A 71 0.12 -15.96 -6.44
CA PHE A 71 1.50 -16.45 -6.33
C PHE A 71 2.29 -15.79 -5.19
N ILE A 72 1.61 -15.07 -4.28
CA ILE A 72 2.28 -14.40 -3.16
C ILE A 72 3.12 -15.42 -2.38
N LYS A 73 2.64 -16.68 -2.26
CA LYS A 73 3.28 -17.76 -1.50
C LYS A 73 4.47 -18.40 -2.23
N LYS A 74 5.48 -17.57 -2.53
CA LYS A 74 6.77 -17.98 -3.07
C LYS A 74 7.86 -17.91 -2.00
N LYS A 75 8.72 -18.92 -1.95
CA LYS A 75 9.88 -18.96 -1.05
C LYS A 75 10.74 -17.70 -1.22
N GLY A 76 11.02 -17.02 -0.11
CA GLY A 76 11.77 -15.75 -0.08
C GLY A 76 10.94 -14.48 -0.35
N ARG A 77 9.65 -14.60 -0.71
CA ARG A 77 8.72 -13.45 -0.83
C ARG A 77 7.73 -13.33 0.32
N VAL A 78 7.58 -14.40 1.12
CA VAL A 78 6.66 -14.44 2.26
C VAL A 78 7.40 -14.94 3.48
N HIS A 79 7.11 -14.30 4.61
CA HIS A 79 7.55 -14.73 5.92
C HIS A 79 6.32 -14.88 6.85
N PRO A 80 6.18 -16.02 7.57
CA PRO A 80 7.00 -17.23 7.48
C PRO A 80 6.71 -18.03 6.21
N PHE A 81 7.73 -18.72 5.69
CA PHE A 81 7.56 -19.75 4.67
C PHE A 81 7.84 -21.12 5.31
N PRO A 82 7.05 -22.16 4.99
CA PRO A 82 7.27 -23.48 5.56
C PRO A 82 8.71 -23.97 5.37
N LYS A 83 9.32 -24.50 6.43
CA LYS A 83 10.73 -24.95 6.44
C LYS A 83 10.89 -26.29 5.75
N ASP A 84 9.92 -27.18 5.90
CA ASP A 84 10.01 -28.59 5.52
C ASP A 84 9.33 -28.89 4.17
N ILE A 85 9.32 -27.91 3.27
CA ILE A 85 8.77 -28.05 1.92
C ILE A 85 9.83 -27.83 0.82
N LYS A 86 9.80 -28.70 -0.20
CA LYS A 86 10.71 -28.62 -1.36
C LYS A 86 10.21 -27.61 -2.38
N GLU A 87 8.88 -27.53 -2.50
CA GLU A 87 8.15 -26.65 -3.39
C GLU A 87 8.43 -25.19 -3.02
N SER A 88 8.77 -24.43 -4.05
CA SER A 88 9.10 -23.01 -3.96
C SER A 88 7.88 -22.12 -4.19
N LEU A 89 6.84 -22.67 -4.82
CA LEU A 89 5.64 -21.96 -5.20
C LEU A 89 4.38 -22.76 -4.84
N LEU A 90 3.56 -22.19 -3.97
CA LEU A 90 2.34 -22.81 -3.46
C LEU A 90 1.13 -21.95 -3.75
N CYS A 91 -0.04 -22.56 -3.90
CA CYS A 91 -1.30 -21.83 -3.74
C CYS A 91 -1.52 -21.52 -2.25
N TYR A 92 -2.41 -20.57 -1.97
CA TYR A 92 -2.79 -20.19 -0.60
C TYR A 92 -3.20 -21.38 0.26
N ASP A 93 -4.02 -22.29 -0.29
CA ASP A 93 -4.54 -23.45 0.42
C ASP A 93 -3.40 -24.38 0.87
N CYS A 94 -2.52 -24.79 -0.05
CA CYS A 94 -1.37 -25.64 0.26
C CYS A 94 -0.39 -24.96 1.22
N TRP A 95 -0.09 -23.67 1.03
CA TRP A 95 0.78 -22.93 1.93
C TRP A 95 0.21 -22.88 3.35
N LYS A 96 -1.09 -22.57 3.50
CA LYS A 96 -1.78 -22.50 4.78
C LYS A 96 -1.76 -23.86 5.49
N GLU A 97 -2.08 -24.94 4.77
CA GLU A 97 -2.11 -26.29 5.35
C GLU A 97 -0.73 -26.73 5.85
N VAL A 98 0.32 -26.50 5.06
CA VAL A 98 1.68 -26.89 5.43
C VAL A 98 2.18 -26.04 6.59
N LEU A 99 1.97 -24.72 6.54
CA LEU A 99 2.37 -23.83 7.63
C LEU A 99 1.62 -24.15 8.93
N TYR A 100 0.33 -24.46 8.85
CA TYR A 100 -0.46 -24.87 10.02
C TYR A 100 0.08 -26.16 10.62
N LYS A 101 0.42 -27.15 9.79
CA LYS A 101 1.04 -28.39 10.27
C LYS A 101 2.39 -28.12 10.94
N GLU A 102 3.21 -27.22 10.40
CA GLU A 102 4.49 -26.87 11.04
C GLU A 102 4.29 -26.19 12.38
N ILE A 103 3.38 -25.21 12.48
CA ILE A 103 3.16 -24.44 13.72
C ILE A 103 2.43 -25.25 14.80
N CYS A 104 1.48 -26.11 14.43
CA CYS A 104 0.68 -26.87 15.40
C CYS A 104 1.29 -28.23 15.75
N ASN A 105 2.26 -28.73 14.99
CA ASN A 105 3.03 -29.93 15.34
C ASN A 105 4.47 -29.61 15.82
N SER A 106 4.81 -28.33 16.01
CA SER A 106 6.09 -27.86 16.57
C SER A 106 6.07 -27.73 18.09
#